data_AF-A0A317TYD2-F1
#
_entry.id   AF-A0A317TYD2-F1
#
_cell.length_a   1.000
_cell.length_b   1.000
_cell.length_c   1.000
_cell.angle_alpha   90.00
_cell.angle_beta   90.00
_cell.angle_gamma   90.00
#
_symmetry.space_group_name_H-M   'P 1'
#
loop_
_entity.id
_entity.type
_entity.pdbx_description
1 polymer ?
#
loop_
_entity_poly.entity_id
_entity_poly.type
_entity_poly.pdbx_seq_one_letter_code
_entity_poly.pdbx_strand_id
1 'polypeptide(L)'
;MTIKAEENSSLKSEDLVFLLAIAGRIDAQSRLLAQKLDKDRYIYHAYAVMDSLSSSYSMFKYFFEVFIAKTDPDLIHKVLTSPEGIAAVAAEAIFLVSFSFLASVYDKEDKDSVKKFISSAWPYFRDLMKGLKNAYKGWRSTVQVLSLLSGMDLKYMVIPVGLVLGIFAAANRLWIRSMVERRKMQMDKNKELLLEIQQLSSVTHLDHKSYLSKIEYQDIDTRVYAYLAVATGGFLDGLYLYIGVVSLSVLSPPLLLALTIIGALYTLSCVISRIYEEYDFQLRLEVTQTRCKLALTTKELELTYAKLLELQARNSIRNEDLEEISRLKREVCRLIEKFAEERQFLQDQTTHNYLTAGLLGMKYGLFAYGVLTSILFTASSLSLITASSFPPALLAVIIVSGLVLMIGMTVYTLNAHYQHMQRRKEQVQKESPYTQIMEMKKHIEANPDTDVLTADTFATSLQDGLKLDPSPQTFFQEWFEVFRSFASGLSKGNNFSNFAMTFSQEADSDGHYHDTPVMGVLAIASGVLFSVVLGLRALAKGLGRPPLGQVGSTKTKESDGAEVSMDKMKTQSQRESSEPVKPQAPDSLSKRGSSFWNFFYHKTTSQDATLPHSKSETNLNRYHSSPGSTIGGLE
;
A
#
# COMPACT_ATOMS: atom_id res chain seq x y z
N MET A 1 -30.86 -16.68 53.02
CA MET A 1 -31.31 -15.86 51.88
C MET A 1 -30.24 -15.93 50.80
N THR A 2 -30.34 -16.97 49.99
CA THR A 2 -29.63 -17.13 48.72
C THR A 2 -30.57 -16.61 47.62
N ILE A 3 -30.03 -16.27 46.45
CA ILE A 3 -30.67 -15.69 45.25
C ILE A 3 -30.62 -14.15 45.22
N LYS A 4 -29.52 -13.62 44.64
CA LYS A 4 -29.46 -12.35 43.87
C LYS A 4 -28.11 -12.12 43.17
N ALA A 5 -27.44 -13.19 42.73
CA ALA A 5 -26.14 -13.08 42.04
C ALA A 5 -26.18 -13.57 40.58
N GLU A 6 -27.21 -14.29 40.14
CA GLU A 6 -27.26 -14.89 38.80
C GLU A 6 -27.93 -14.02 37.72
N GLU A 7 -28.77 -13.04 38.08
CA GLU A 7 -29.46 -12.20 37.07
C GLU A 7 -28.56 -11.13 36.43
N ASN A 8 -27.45 -10.73 37.06
CA ASN A 8 -26.60 -9.65 36.53
C ASN A 8 -25.47 -10.12 35.59
N SER A 9 -25.19 -11.44 35.49
CA SER A 9 -24.20 -11.98 34.57
C SER A 9 -24.78 -12.34 33.20
N SER A 10 -26.05 -12.78 33.14
CA SER A 10 -26.74 -13.12 31.89
C SER A 10 -27.11 -11.88 31.07
N LEU A 11 -27.57 -10.80 31.71
CA LEU A 11 -27.88 -9.52 31.07
C LEU A 11 -26.68 -8.91 30.33
N LYS A 12 -25.47 -8.99 30.91
CA LYS A 12 -24.23 -8.54 30.23
C LYS A 12 -23.83 -9.44 29.06
N SER A 13 -24.18 -10.73 29.11
CA SER A 13 -23.88 -11.68 28.03
C SER A 13 -24.78 -11.45 26.82
N GLU A 14 -26.08 -11.27 27.02
CA GLU A 14 -27.02 -11.01 25.93
C GLU A 14 -26.77 -9.65 25.26
N ASP A 15 -26.52 -8.60 26.04
CA ASP A 15 -26.17 -7.27 25.51
C ASP A 15 -24.85 -7.30 24.74
N LEU A 16 -23.84 -8.05 25.23
CA LEU A 16 -22.56 -8.18 24.54
C LEU A 16 -22.72 -9.00 23.24
N VAL A 17 -23.51 -10.06 23.26
CA VAL A 17 -23.84 -10.86 22.07
C VAL A 17 -24.61 -10.01 21.05
N PHE A 18 -25.56 -9.18 21.50
CA PHE A 18 -26.30 -8.26 20.65
C PHE A 18 -25.40 -7.17 20.05
N LEU A 19 -24.52 -6.56 20.85
CA LEU A 19 -23.52 -5.60 20.37
C LEU A 19 -22.54 -6.24 19.39
N LEU A 20 -22.12 -7.48 19.64
CA LEU A 20 -21.25 -8.24 18.73
C LEU A 20 -21.97 -8.57 17.42
N ALA A 21 -23.26 -8.91 17.48
CA ALA A 21 -24.09 -9.18 16.31
C ALA A 21 -24.31 -7.91 15.47
N ILE A 22 -24.55 -6.76 16.10
CA ILE A 22 -24.62 -5.45 15.43
C ILE A 22 -23.27 -5.13 14.78
N ALA A 23 -22.18 -5.26 15.52
CA ALA A 23 -20.83 -5.01 14.99
C ALA A 23 -20.51 -5.93 13.80
N GLY A 24 -20.87 -7.22 13.89
CA GLY A 24 -20.72 -8.18 12.80
C GLY A 24 -21.55 -7.82 11.57
N ARG A 25 -22.80 -7.35 11.76
CA ARG A 25 -23.66 -6.89 10.65
C ARG A 25 -23.11 -5.62 10.00
N ILE A 26 -22.62 -4.67 10.79
CA ILE A 26 -21.99 -3.44 10.29
C ILE A 26 -20.73 -3.79 9.51
N ASP A 27 -19.88 -4.71 10.00
CA ASP A 27 -18.68 -5.14 9.28
C ASP A 27 -19.05 -5.78 7.93
N ALA A 28 -20.03 -6.70 7.91
CA ALA A 28 -20.49 -7.34 6.68
C ALA A 28 -21.06 -6.33 5.66
N GLN A 29 -21.92 -5.41 6.10
CA GLN A 29 -22.48 -4.37 5.24
C GLN A 29 -21.42 -3.40 4.74
N SER A 30 -20.48 -3.03 5.60
CA SER A 30 -19.38 -2.12 5.23
C SER A 30 -18.47 -2.75 4.17
N ARG A 31 -18.21 -4.06 4.23
CA ARG A 31 -17.47 -4.80 3.20
C ARG A 31 -18.21 -4.86 1.87
N LEU A 32 -19.52 -5.13 1.88
CA LEU A 32 -20.33 -5.11 0.66
C LEU A 32 -20.31 -3.72 0.00
N LEU A 33 -20.45 -2.67 0.80
CA LEU A 33 -20.32 -1.29 0.32
C LEU A 33 -18.92 -1.01 -0.23
N ALA A 34 -17.87 -1.45 0.47
CA ALA A 34 -16.48 -1.27 0.05
C ALA A 34 -16.20 -1.93 -1.30
N GLN A 35 -16.71 -3.15 -1.51
CA GLN A 35 -16.58 -3.87 -2.79
C GLN A 35 -17.34 -3.17 -3.91
N LYS A 36 -18.57 -2.69 -3.64
CA LYS A 36 -19.35 -1.91 -4.62
C LYS A 36 -18.62 -0.63 -5.02
N LEU A 37 -18.11 0.11 -4.04
CA LEU A 37 -17.34 1.33 -4.28
C LEU A 37 -16.02 1.06 -5.04
N ASP A 38 -15.33 -0.06 -4.75
CA ASP A 38 -14.11 -0.41 -5.49
C ASP A 38 -14.40 -0.75 -6.95
N LYS A 39 -15.52 -1.44 -7.20
CA LYS A 39 -16.00 -1.84 -8.54
C LYS A 39 -16.46 -0.64 -9.37
N ASP A 40 -17.29 0.24 -8.81
CA ASP A 40 -17.91 1.36 -9.54
C ASP A 40 -16.91 2.48 -9.87
N ARG A 41 -15.76 2.52 -9.19
CA ARG A 41 -14.65 3.47 -9.37
C ARG A 41 -14.96 4.96 -9.17
N TYR A 42 -16.22 5.41 -9.17
CA TYR A 42 -16.62 6.81 -9.01
C TYR A 42 -16.00 7.51 -7.80
N ILE A 43 -15.89 6.80 -6.68
CA ILE A 43 -15.31 7.38 -5.46
C ILE A 43 -13.82 7.72 -5.60
N TYR A 44 -13.08 6.99 -6.46
CA TYR A 44 -11.69 7.31 -6.76
C TYR A 44 -11.57 8.57 -7.60
N HIS A 45 -12.48 8.78 -8.55
CA HIS A 45 -12.54 10.00 -9.35
C HIS A 45 -12.92 11.22 -8.50
N ALA A 46 -13.93 11.09 -7.64
CA ALA A 46 -14.27 12.14 -6.68
C ALA A 46 -13.10 12.46 -5.74
N TYR A 47 -12.43 11.43 -5.22
CA TYR A 47 -11.23 11.61 -4.40
C TYR A 47 -10.10 12.31 -5.18
N ALA A 48 -9.89 11.97 -6.44
CA ALA A 48 -8.85 12.57 -7.29
C ALA A 48 -9.04 14.08 -7.41
N VAL A 49 -10.28 14.53 -7.67
CA VAL A 49 -10.63 15.96 -7.73
C VAL A 49 -10.36 16.64 -6.39
N MET A 50 -10.90 16.08 -5.30
CA MET A 50 -10.85 16.71 -3.97
C MET A 50 -9.43 16.73 -3.38
N ASP A 51 -8.67 15.63 -3.48
CA ASP A 51 -7.28 15.57 -3.01
C ASP A 51 -6.39 16.52 -3.81
N SER A 52 -6.64 16.71 -5.11
CA SER A 52 -5.93 17.70 -5.94
C SER A 52 -6.24 19.14 -5.57
N LEU A 53 -7.52 19.49 -5.35
CA LEU A 53 -7.91 20.83 -4.88
C LEU A 53 -7.24 21.19 -3.55
N SER A 54 -7.27 20.27 -2.59
CA SER A 54 -6.58 20.45 -1.29
C SER A 54 -5.05 20.50 -1.44
N SER A 55 -4.49 19.74 -2.39
CA SER A 55 -3.05 19.76 -2.68
C SER A 55 -2.62 21.08 -3.33
N SER A 56 -3.43 21.64 -4.22
CA SER A 56 -3.17 22.92 -4.87
C SER A 56 -3.03 24.05 -3.84
N TYR A 57 -4.05 24.23 -2.98
CA TYR A 57 -3.96 25.18 -1.86
C TYR A 57 -2.69 24.98 -1.03
N SER A 58 -2.41 23.73 -0.68
CA SER A 58 -1.26 23.41 0.15
C SER A 58 0.09 23.72 -0.51
N MET A 59 0.18 23.55 -1.83
CA MET A 59 1.39 23.82 -2.61
C MET A 59 1.57 25.31 -2.84
N PHE A 60 0.49 26.03 -3.11
CA PHE A 60 0.48 27.48 -3.16
C PHE A 60 1.00 28.08 -1.84
N LYS A 61 0.46 27.65 -0.70
CA LYS A 61 0.94 28.09 0.63
C LYS A 61 2.42 27.79 0.84
N TYR A 62 2.86 26.58 0.47
CA TYR A 62 4.27 26.21 0.54
C TYR A 62 5.16 27.12 -0.33
N PHE A 63 4.74 27.41 -1.56
CA PHE A 63 5.48 28.31 -2.45
C PHE A 63 5.61 29.72 -1.85
N PHE A 64 4.51 30.27 -1.32
CA PHE A 64 4.53 31.58 -0.65
C PHE A 64 5.48 31.60 0.55
N GLU A 65 5.41 30.59 1.42
CA GLU A 65 6.25 30.51 2.62
C GLU A 65 7.74 30.35 2.31
N VAL A 66 8.09 29.74 1.18
CA VAL A 66 9.48 29.49 0.79
C VAL A 66 10.08 30.65 0.02
N PHE A 67 9.32 31.23 -0.91
CA PHE A 67 9.85 32.21 -1.88
C PHE A 67 9.54 33.66 -1.50
N ILE A 68 8.63 33.93 -0.56
CA ILE A 68 8.26 35.29 -0.16
C ILE A 68 8.68 35.53 1.29
N ALA A 69 9.69 36.40 1.46
CA ALA A 69 10.37 36.66 2.74
C ALA A 69 9.48 37.25 3.84
N LYS A 70 8.34 37.89 3.48
CA LYS A 70 7.33 38.39 4.41
C LYS A 70 5.98 37.78 4.04
N THR A 71 5.60 36.71 4.73
CA THR A 71 4.29 36.06 4.56
C THR A 71 3.25 36.80 5.41
N ASP A 72 2.89 38.01 5.00
CA ASP A 72 1.79 38.77 5.59
C ASP A 72 0.45 38.21 5.05
N PRO A 73 -0.53 37.84 5.91
CA PRO A 73 -1.86 37.45 5.48
C PRO A 73 -2.49 38.44 4.48
N ASP A 74 -2.27 39.74 4.66
CA ASP A 74 -2.81 40.77 3.78
C ASP A 74 -2.12 40.77 2.39
N LEU A 75 -0.84 40.38 2.33
CA LEU A 75 -0.13 40.19 1.07
C LEU A 75 -0.65 38.95 0.33
N ILE A 76 -0.94 37.86 1.06
CA ILE A 76 -1.55 36.66 0.46
C ILE A 76 -2.93 37.01 -0.09
N HIS A 77 -3.76 37.73 0.68
CA HIS A 77 -5.07 38.19 0.24
C HIS A 77 -4.95 39.03 -1.05
N LYS A 78 -4.08 40.04 -1.05
CA LYS A 78 -3.84 40.91 -2.23
C LYS A 78 -3.40 40.16 -3.47
N VAL A 79 -2.54 39.14 -3.33
CA VAL A 79 -2.14 38.33 -4.47
C VAL A 79 -3.29 37.44 -4.93
N LEU A 80 -4.03 36.80 -4.02
CA LEU A 80 -5.15 35.93 -4.36
C LEU A 80 -6.36 36.65 -4.96
N THR A 81 -6.48 37.96 -4.74
CA THR A 81 -7.53 38.79 -5.34
C THR A 81 -7.06 39.57 -6.57
N SER A 82 -5.77 39.55 -6.91
CA SER A 82 -5.26 40.15 -8.15
C SER A 82 -5.64 39.30 -9.37
N PRO A 83 -5.87 39.91 -10.55
CA PRO A 83 -6.15 39.17 -11.78
C PRO A 83 -5.07 38.12 -12.11
N GLU A 84 -3.80 38.46 -11.91
CA GLU A 84 -2.66 37.58 -12.16
C GLU A 84 -2.63 36.41 -11.19
N GLY A 85 -2.88 36.65 -9.90
CA GLY A 85 -2.91 35.60 -8.89
C GLY A 85 -4.10 34.66 -9.05
N ILE A 86 -5.29 35.18 -9.36
CA ILE A 86 -6.46 34.37 -9.71
C ILE A 86 -6.16 33.48 -10.92
N ALA A 87 -5.59 34.07 -11.99
CA ALA A 87 -5.24 33.30 -13.19
C ALA A 87 -4.20 32.21 -12.90
N ALA A 88 -3.18 32.51 -12.09
CA ALA A 88 -2.14 31.55 -11.73
C ALA A 88 -2.71 30.39 -10.89
N VAL A 89 -3.49 30.68 -9.85
CA VAL A 89 -4.10 29.67 -8.98
C VAL A 89 -5.13 28.85 -9.73
N ALA A 90 -5.96 29.47 -10.56
CA ALA A 90 -6.95 28.75 -11.38
C ALA A 90 -6.26 27.83 -12.38
N ALA A 91 -5.20 28.29 -13.07
CA ALA A 91 -4.44 27.46 -14.00
C ALA A 91 -3.78 26.27 -13.30
N GLU A 92 -3.16 26.48 -12.14
CA GLU A 92 -2.58 25.42 -11.31
C GLU A 92 -3.64 24.40 -10.87
N ALA A 93 -4.76 24.87 -10.31
CA ALA A 93 -5.84 24.02 -9.83
C ALA A 93 -6.47 23.22 -10.97
N ILE A 94 -6.76 23.84 -12.11
CA ILE A 94 -7.30 23.16 -13.30
C ILE A 94 -6.32 22.10 -13.78
N PHE A 95 -5.02 22.40 -13.86
CA PHE A 95 -4.00 21.44 -14.25
C PHE A 95 -3.96 20.24 -13.29
N LEU A 96 -3.87 20.48 -11.97
CA LEU A 96 -3.79 19.43 -10.96
C LEU A 96 -5.04 18.56 -10.88
N VAL A 97 -6.23 19.17 -10.97
CA VAL A 97 -7.50 18.46 -10.95
C VAL A 97 -7.66 17.64 -12.23
N SER A 98 -7.45 18.24 -13.40
CA SER A 98 -7.59 17.55 -14.69
C SER A 98 -6.60 16.40 -14.79
N PHE A 99 -5.32 16.62 -14.45
CA PHE A 99 -4.30 15.59 -14.53
C PHE A 99 -4.57 14.44 -13.54
N SER A 100 -4.97 14.74 -12.30
CA SER A 100 -5.34 13.71 -11.33
C SER A 100 -6.59 12.93 -11.71
N PHE A 101 -7.60 13.63 -12.24
CA PHE A 101 -8.84 13.01 -12.66
C PHE A 101 -8.59 12.06 -13.84
N LEU A 102 -7.89 12.54 -14.87
CA LEU A 102 -7.49 11.73 -16.03
C LEU A 102 -6.62 10.54 -15.59
N ALA A 103 -5.66 10.74 -14.68
CA ALA A 103 -4.86 9.64 -14.14
C ALA A 103 -5.71 8.59 -13.42
N SER A 104 -6.78 9.01 -12.74
CA SER A 104 -7.72 8.08 -12.11
C SER A 104 -8.62 7.37 -13.11
N VAL A 105 -8.99 8.02 -14.22
CA VAL A 105 -9.81 7.43 -15.29
C VAL A 105 -8.99 6.42 -16.10
N TYR A 106 -7.71 6.71 -16.34
CA TYR A 106 -6.79 5.86 -17.08
C TYR A 106 -6.05 4.85 -16.18
N ASP A 107 -6.54 4.60 -14.96
CA ASP A 107 -6.02 3.56 -14.06
C ASP A 107 -6.11 2.20 -14.77
N LYS A 108 -4.97 1.52 -14.92
CA LYS A 108 -4.80 0.26 -15.68
C LYS A 108 -4.91 0.36 -17.21
N GLU A 109 -4.75 1.54 -17.79
CA GLU A 109 -4.63 1.66 -19.24
C GLU A 109 -3.24 1.17 -19.71
N ASP A 110 -3.22 0.20 -20.61
CA ASP A 110 -1.98 -0.43 -21.09
C ASP A 110 -1.69 -0.19 -22.58
N LYS A 111 -2.70 0.24 -23.36
CA LYS A 111 -2.59 0.32 -24.83
C LYS A 111 -2.08 1.69 -25.29
N ASP A 112 -2.68 2.75 -24.78
CA ASP A 112 -2.36 4.13 -25.18
C ASP A 112 -1.20 4.67 -24.33
N SER A 113 -0.10 5.04 -25.00
CA SER A 113 1.12 5.51 -24.34
C SER A 113 0.93 6.81 -23.56
N VAL A 114 0.07 7.72 -24.04
CA VAL A 114 -0.20 9.00 -23.39
C VAL A 114 -1.06 8.78 -22.15
N LYS A 115 -2.13 8.00 -22.27
CA LYS A 115 -3.00 7.68 -21.12
C LYS A 115 -2.25 6.91 -20.04
N LYS A 116 -1.42 5.93 -20.45
CA LYS A 116 -0.52 5.19 -19.57
C LYS A 116 0.50 6.09 -18.89
N PHE A 117 1.06 7.06 -19.61
CA PHE A 117 1.96 8.05 -19.02
C PHE A 117 1.24 8.88 -17.94
N ILE A 118 0.03 9.38 -18.22
CA ILE A 118 -0.74 10.18 -17.27
C ILE A 118 -1.05 9.39 -15.99
N SER A 119 -1.57 8.16 -16.13
CA SER A 119 -1.90 7.30 -14.97
C SER A 119 -0.66 6.90 -14.17
N SER A 120 0.46 6.66 -14.85
CA SER A 120 1.73 6.31 -14.21
C SER A 120 2.40 7.52 -13.54
N ALA A 121 2.36 8.71 -14.14
CA ALA A 121 3.10 9.89 -13.68
C ALA A 121 2.44 10.58 -12.48
N TRP A 122 1.11 10.63 -12.42
CA TRP A 122 0.40 11.37 -11.38
C TRP A 122 0.77 10.94 -9.95
N PRO A 123 0.83 9.63 -9.61
CA PRO A 123 1.30 9.20 -8.31
C PRO A 123 2.65 9.85 -7.97
N TYR A 124 3.65 9.76 -8.85
CA TYR A 124 5.00 10.29 -8.63
C TYR A 124 4.97 11.80 -8.40
N PHE A 125 4.25 12.53 -9.24
CA PHE A 125 4.07 13.96 -9.08
C PHE A 125 3.41 14.33 -7.73
N ARG A 126 2.39 13.58 -7.32
CA ARG A 126 1.73 13.76 -6.02
C ARG A 126 2.67 13.52 -4.83
N ASP A 127 3.52 12.51 -4.91
CA ASP A 127 4.45 12.19 -3.82
C ASP A 127 5.60 13.19 -3.74
N LEU A 128 6.05 13.73 -4.88
CA LEU A 128 6.99 14.84 -4.96
C LEU A 128 6.46 16.06 -4.21
N MET A 129 5.26 16.54 -4.56
CA MET A 129 4.60 17.68 -3.90
C MET A 129 4.46 17.45 -2.38
N LYS A 130 4.01 16.26 -1.98
CA LYS A 130 3.90 15.92 -0.57
C LYS A 130 5.26 15.86 0.12
N GLY A 131 6.32 15.41 -0.56
CA GLY A 131 7.67 15.27 0.00
C GLY A 131 8.25 16.63 0.35
N LEU A 132 8.22 17.55 -0.63
CA LEU A 132 8.63 18.94 -0.48
C LEU A 132 7.93 19.60 0.71
N LYS A 133 6.61 19.60 0.70
CA LYS A 133 5.80 20.28 1.71
C LYS A 133 5.94 19.69 3.10
N ASN A 134 5.84 18.36 3.24
CA ASN A 134 5.81 17.73 4.56
C ASN A 134 7.15 17.87 5.28
N ALA A 135 8.27 17.66 4.58
CA ALA A 135 9.60 17.79 5.17
C ALA A 135 9.87 19.25 5.58
N TYR A 136 9.49 20.23 4.74
CA TYR A 136 9.58 21.64 5.11
C TYR A 136 8.76 21.97 6.36
N LYS A 137 7.49 21.54 6.42
CA LYS A 137 6.62 21.79 7.58
C LYS A 137 7.12 21.09 8.84
N GLY A 138 7.62 19.86 8.72
CA GLY A 138 8.22 19.10 9.82
C GLY A 138 9.46 19.81 10.37
N TRP A 139 10.36 20.26 9.48
CA TRP A 139 11.53 21.03 9.88
C TRP A 139 11.17 22.36 10.53
N ARG A 140 10.28 23.15 9.92
CA ARG A 140 9.78 24.41 10.48
C ARG A 140 9.24 24.22 11.90
N SER A 141 8.40 23.21 12.11
CA SER A 141 7.82 22.93 13.43
C SER A 141 8.88 22.50 14.44
N THR A 142 9.88 21.71 13.99
CA THR A 142 11.00 21.29 14.82
C THR A 142 11.85 22.48 15.26
N VAL A 143 12.14 23.41 14.36
CA VAL A 143 12.85 24.66 14.67
C VAL A 143 12.07 25.52 15.66
N GLN A 144 10.74 25.63 15.49
CA GLN A 144 9.89 26.36 16.44
C GLN A 144 9.97 25.75 17.85
N VAL A 145 9.79 24.44 17.98
CA VAL A 145 9.90 23.75 19.28
C VAL A 145 11.29 23.89 19.87
N LEU A 146 12.34 23.73 19.06
CA LEU A 146 13.73 23.89 19.52
C LEU A 146 14.00 25.31 20.02
N SER A 147 13.53 26.33 19.30
CA SER A 147 13.70 27.73 19.72
C SER A 147 13.01 28.03 21.05
N LEU A 148 11.85 27.40 21.32
CA LEU A 148 11.14 27.54 22.58
C LEU A 148 11.83 26.81 23.74
N LEU A 149 12.52 25.69 23.47
CA LEU A 149 13.19 24.88 24.48
C LEU A 149 14.60 25.37 24.83
N SER A 150 15.41 25.73 23.81
CA SER A 150 16.81 26.13 24.00
C SER A 150 17.02 27.63 24.08
N GLY A 151 16.02 28.43 23.70
CA GLY A 151 16.14 29.88 23.56
C GLY A 151 16.96 30.32 22.33
N MET A 152 17.40 29.38 21.48
CA MET A 152 18.15 29.69 20.26
C MET A 152 17.21 30.16 19.14
N ASP A 153 17.47 31.33 18.55
CA ASP A 153 16.74 31.76 17.36
C ASP A 153 17.31 31.10 16.10
N LEU A 154 16.71 29.97 15.70
CA LEU A 154 17.08 29.20 14.51
C LEU A 154 16.18 29.50 13.31
N LYS A 155 15.37 30.57 13.35
CA LYS A 155 14.39 30.89 12.28
C LYS A 155 15.07 31.06 10.91
N TYR A 156 16.30 31.57 10.87
CA TYR A 156 17.07 31.72 9.64
C TYR A 156 17.39 30.38 8.95
N MET A 157 17.37 29.25 9.68
CA MET A 157 17.60 27.92 9.13
C MET A 157 16.34 27.25 8.55
N VAL A 158 15.14 27.81 8.79
CA VAL A 158 13.87 27.19 8.37
C VAL A 158 13.82 27.00 6.85
N ILE A 159 14.13 28.03 6.08
CA ILE A 159 14.08 28.00 4.62
C ILE A 159 15.21 27.13 4.02
N PRO A 160 16.50 27.41 4.26
CA PRO A 160 17.58 26.69 3.56
C PRO A 160 17.60 25.19 3.89
N VAL A 161 17.46 24.82 5.18
CA VAL A 161 17.44 23.40 5.57
C VAL A 161 16.11 22.75 5.18
N GLY A 162 14.98 23.46 5.33
CA GLY A 162 13.67 22.96 4.92
C GLY A 162 13.59 22.64 3.42
N LEU A 163 14.24 23.44 2.56
CA LEU A 163 14.36 23.19 1.13
C LEU A 163 15.21 21.95 0.82
N VAL A 164 16.40 21.84 1.43
CA VAL A 164 17.29 20.68 1.23
C VAL A 164 16.61 19.39 1.68
N LEU A 165 15.99 19.39 2.87
CA LEU A 165 15.20 18.26 3.36
C LEU A 165 13.98 17.97 2.49
N GLY A 166 13.33 19.02 1.96
CA GLY A 166 12.22 18.91 1.00
C GLY A 166 12.62 18.18 -0.27
N ILE A 167 13.71 18.60 -0.92
CA ILE A 167 14.23 17.98 -2.15
C ILE A 167 14.63 16.53 -1.87
N PHE A 168 15.35 16.30 -0.78
CA PHE A 168 15.75 14.96 -0.37
C PHE A 168 14.54 14.05 -0.10
N ALA A 169 13.51 14.53 0.60
CA ALA A 169 12.28 13.79 0.85
C ALA A 169 11.52 13.45 -0.45
N ALA A 170 11.50 14.41 -1.40
CA ALA A 170 10.92 14.22 -2.71
C ALA A 170 11.63 13.10 -3.48
N ALA A 171 12.96 13.18 -3.59
CA ALA A 171 13.77 12.17 -4.27
C ALA A 171 13.61 10.78 -3.63
N ASN A 172 13.66 10.72 -2.30
CA ASN A 172 13.48 9.48 -1.55
C ASN A 172 12.12 8.83 -1.83
N ARG A 173 11.04 9.62 -1.93
CA ARG A 173 9.69 9.10 -2.24
C ARG A 173 9.55 8.59 -3.67
N LEU A 174 10.18 9.25 -4.65
CA LEU A 174 10.20 8.76 -6.03
C LEU A 174 10.87 7.38 -6.10
N TRP A 175 12.02 7.24 -5.41
CA TRP A 175 12.74 5.98 -5.35
C TRP A 175 11.95 4.89 -4.62
N ILE A 176 11.39 5.18 -3.44
CA ILE A 176 10.54 4.22 -2.69
C ILE A 176 9.38 3.73 -3.55
N ARG A 177 8.68 4.63 -4.27
CA ARG A 177 7.58 4.22 -5.16
C ARG A 177 8.08 3.28 -6.25
N SER A 178 9.13 3.66 -6.96
CA SER A 178 9.68 2.84 -8.05
C SER A 178 10.07 1.45 -7.56
N MET A 179 10.71 1.37 -6.39
CA MET A 179 11.09 0.12 -5.75
C MET A 179 9.86 -0.74 -5.38
N VAL A 180 8.84 -0.12 -4.78
CA VAL A 180 7.57 -0.80 -4.41
C VAL A 180 6.83 -1.31 -5.64
N GLU A 181 6.77 -0.54 -6.73
CA GLU A 181 6.12 -0.94 -7.98
C GLU A 181 6.86 -2.10 -8.64
N ARG A 182 8.19 -2.04 -8.71
CA ARG A 182 9.02 -3.14 -9.20
C ARG A 182 8.78 -4.42 -8.38
N ARG A 183 8.71 -4.33 -7.05
CA ARG A 183 8.43 -5.49 -6.19
C ARG A 183 7.03 -6.08 -6.45
N LYS A 184 6.01 -5.22 -6.64
CA LYS A 184 4.66 -5.70 -6.99
C LYS A 184 4.66 -6.47 -8.31
N MET A 185 5.34 -5.95 -9.33
CA MET A 185 5.50 -6.66 -10.59
C MET A 185 6.16 -8.04 -10.41
N GLN A 186 7.19 -8.13 -9.56
CA GLN A 186 7.84 -9.42 -9.25
C GLN A 186 6.88 -10.40 -8.55
N MET A 187 6.07 -9.90 -7.61
CA MET A 187 5.04 -10.72 -6.95
C MET A 187 3.96 -11.19 -7.94
N ASP A 188 3.54 -10.32 -8.85
CA ASP A 188 2.52 -10.65 -9.85
C ASP A 188 3.05 -11.69 -10.86
N LYS A 189 4.29 -11.54 -11.33
CA LYS A 189 4.96 -12.57 -12.16
C LYS A 189 5.10 -13.91 -11.43
N ASN A 190 5.50 -13.91 -10.16
CA ASN A 190 5.57 -15.14 -9.36
C ASN A 190 4.18 -15.78 -9.19
N LYS A 191 3.13 -14.97 -9.07
CA LYS A 191 1.75 -15.46 -9.00
C LYS A 191 1.29 -16.08 -10.32
N GLU A 192 1.63 -15.47 -11.46
CA GLU A 192 1.37 -16.05 -12.79
C GLU A 192 2.12 -17.37 -12.96
N LEU A 193 3.41 -17.39 -12.61
CA LEU A 193 4.25 -18.60 -12.63
C LEU A 193 3.69 -19.71 -11.75
N LEU A 194 3.17 -19.38 -10.56
CA LEU A 194 2.53 -20.34 -9.67
C LEU A 194 1.31 -20.99 -10.33
N LEU A 195 0.48 -20.21 -11.03
CA LEU A 195 -0.67 -20.74 -11.77
C LEU A 195 -0.23 -21.63 -12.95
N GLU A 196 0.84 -21.25 -13.66
CA GLU A 196 1.46 -22.06 -14.71
C GLU A 196 1.93 -23.41 -14.16
N ILE A 197 2.67 -23.41 -13.05
CA ILE A 197 3.17 -24.62 -12.37
C ILE A 197 2.02 -25.54 -11.93
N GLN A 198 0.96 -24.97 -11.36
CA GLN A 198 -0.20 -25.74 -10.91
C GLN A 198 -0.94 -26.45 -12.05
N GLN A 199 -0.83 -25.94 -13.28
CA GLN A 199 -1.47 -26.50 -14.49
C GLN A 199 -0.60 -27.51 -15.24
N LEU A 200 0.64 -27.77 -14.80
CA LEU A 200 1.53 -28.72 -15.46
C LEU A 200 1.01 -30.15 -15.34
N SER A 201 0.93 -30.83 -16.49
CA SER A 201 0.59 -32.26 -16.60
C SER A 201 1.82 -33.17 -16.52
N SER A 202 3.01 -32.63 -16.79
CA SER A 202 4.30 -33.32 -16.63
C SER A 202 5.38 -32.32 -16.23
N VAL A 203 6.39 -32.80 -15.49
CA VAL A 203 7.57 -32.01 -15.10
C VAL A 203 8.78 -32.89 -15.30
N THR A 204 9.66 -32.56 -16.25
CA THR A 204 10.99 -33.16 -16.32
C THR A 204 11.99 -32.40 -15.45
N HIS A 205 13.11 -33.03 -15.10
CA HIS A 205 14.18 -32.39 -14.32
C HIS A 205 14.75 -31.12 -15.01
N LEU A 206 14.73 -31.07 -16.35
CA LEU A 206 15.17 -29.91 -17.11
C LEU A 206 14.15 -28.77 -17.02
N ASP A 207 12.86 -29.11 -17.01
CA ASP A 207 11.77 -28.16 -16.76
C ASP A 207 11.85 -27.59 -15.35
N HIS A 208 12.14 -28.42 -14.34
CA HIS A 208 12.29 -27.95 -12.95
C HIS A 208 13.35 -26.85 -12.81
N LYS A 209 14.54 -27.04 -13.40
CA LYS A 209 15.60 -26.01 -13.38
C LYS A 209 15.17 -24.74 -14.14
N SER A 210 14.46 -24.92 -15.25
CA SER A 210 13.89 -23.81 -16.02
C SER A 210 12.90 -22.99 -15.19
N TYR A 211 11.92 -23.64 -14.54
CA TYR A 211 10.94 -22.98 -13.68
C TYR A 211 11.56 -22.29 -12.48
N LEU A 212 12.56 -22.89 -11.83
CA LEU A 212 13.30 -22.25 -10.74
C LEU A 212 14.00 -20.96 -11.17
N SER A 213 14.53 -20.92 -12.40
CA SER A 213 15.18 -19.72 -12.95
C SER A 213 14.21 -18.60 -13.32
N LYS A 214 12.93 -18.93 -13.57
CA LYS A 214 11.86 -17.96 -13.86
C LYS A 214 11.31 -17.28 -12.59
N ILE A 215 11.60 -17.81 -11.40
CA ILE A 215 11.16 -17.19 -10.14
C ILE A 215 11.86 -15.83 -10.00
N GLU A 216 11.07 -14.79 -9.76
CA GLU A 216 11.56 -13.42 -9.63
C GLU A 216 12.04 -13.14 -8.21
N TYR A 217 13.28 -12.65 -8.12
CA TYR A 217 13.96 -12.29 -6.87
C TYR A 217 14.25 -10.80 -6.80
N GLN A 218 14.26 -10.27 -5.58
CA GLN A 218 14.75 -8.92 -5.33
C GLN A 218 16.23 -8.98 -4.94
N ASP A 219 17.00 -8.09 -5.55
CA ASP A 219 18.42 -7.90 -5.27
C ASP A 219 18.68 -7.46 -3.82
N ILE A 220 19.79 -7.94 -3.24
CA ILE A 220 20.14 -7.74 -1.82
C ILE A 220 20.43 -6.26 -1.55
N ASP A 221 21.18 -5.59 -2.41
CA ASP A 221 21.51 -4.17 -2.23
C ASP A 221 20.23 -3.33 -2.23
N THR A 222 19.34 -3.62 -3.18
CA THR A 222 18.03 -2.97 -3.25
C THR A 222 17.22 -3.14 -1.96
N ARG A 223 17.29 -4.31 -1.31
CA ARG A 223 16.61 -4.57 -0.03
C ARG A 223 17.21 -3.74 1.11
N VAL A 224 18.54 -3.63 1.17
CA VAL A 224 19.24 -2.84 2.20
C VAL A 224 18.93 -1.35 2.04
N TYR A 225 19.04 -0.83 0.82
CA TYR A 225 18.68 0.57 0.53
C TYR A 225 17.20 0.86 0.83
N ALA A 226 16.32 -0.13 0.67
CA ALA A 226 14.90 0.03 0.97
C ALA A 226 14.68 0.34 2.46
N TYR A 227 15.36 -0.37 3.36
CA TYR A 227 15.28 -0.10 4.80
C TYR A 227 15.76 1.31 5.15
N LEU A 228 16.88 1.76 4.57
CA LEU A 228 17.39 3.11 4.82
C LEU A 228 16.44 4.19 4.30
N ALA A 229 15.90 3.99 3.10
CA ALA A 229 14.96 4.91 2.47
C ALA A 229 13.67 5.05 3.28
N VAL A 230 13.05 3.94 3.70
CA VAL A 230 11.81 3.99 4.50
C VAL A 230 12.06 4.50 5.92
N ALA A 231 13.22 4.22 6.52
CA ALA A 231 13.60 4.77 7.81
C ALA A 231 13.72 6.30 7.75
N THR A 232 14.41 6.80 6.72
CA THR A 232 14.57 8.25 6.52
C THR A 232 13.24 8.93 6.18
N GLY A 233 12.41 8.28 5.36
CA GLY A 233 11.04 8.73 5.08
C GLY A 233 10.18 8.79 6.34
N GLY A 234 10.25 7.76 7.18
CA GLY A 234 9.58 7.70 8.48
C GLY A 234 10.03 8.78 9.45
N PHE A 235 11.31 9.11 9.47
CA PHE A 235 11.85 10.19 10.29
C PHE A 235 11.30 11.56 9.85
N LEU A 236 11.39 11.87 8.55
CA LEU A 236 10.93 13.16 8.01
C LEU A 236 9.41 13.35 8.16
N ASP A 237 8.63 12.30 7.89
CA ASP A 237 7.18 12.34 8.11
C ASP A 237 6.82 12.35 9.60
N GLY A 238 7.61 11.69 10.45
CA GLY A 238 7.42 11.67 11.89
C GLY A 238 7.60 13.06 12.51
N LEU A 239 8.61 13.82 12.09
CA LEU A 239 8.78 15.22 12.54
C LEU A 239 7.53 16.06 12.23
N TYR A 240 6.95 15.90 11.04
CA TYR A 240 5.73 16.60 10.66
C TYR A 240 4.52 16.16 11.51
N LEU A 241 4.31 14.85 11.67
CA LEU A 241 3.10 14.31 12.29
C LEU A 241 3.09 14.39 13.82
N TYR A 242 4.25 14.25 14.48
CA TYR A 242 4.32 14.10 15.93
C TYR A 242 4.90 15.34 16.64
N ILE A 243 5.95 15.95 16.09
CA ILE A 243 6.52 17.18 16.65
C ILE A 243 5.67 18.39 16.25
N GLY A 244 5.15 18.43 15.02
CA GLY A 244 4.28 19.50 14.55
C GLY A 244 2.97 19.67 15.33
N VAL A 245 2.51 18.64 16.02
CA VAL A 245 1.30 18.72 16.86
C VAL A 245 1.55 19.52 18.14
N VAL A 246 2.77 19.49 18.67
CA VAL A 246 3.14 20.17 19.93
C VAL A 246 3.07 21.70 19.76
N SER A 247 3.26 22.21 18.55
CA SER A 247 3.19 23.67 18.26
C SER A 247 1.77 24.21 18.09
N LEU A 248 0.72 23.40 18.27
CA LEU A 248 -0.68 23.85 18.14
C LEU A 248 -1.19 24.70 19.31
N SER A 249 -0.49 24.72 20.45
CA SER A 249 -0.91 25.48 21.63
C SER A 249 0.28 26.12 22.33
N VAL A 250 0.01 27.16 23.10
CA VAL A 250 0.99 27.77 24.00
C VAL A 250 1.06 26.92 25.26
N LEU A 251 2.22 26.35 25.53
CA LEU A 251 2.44 25.40 26.62
C LEU A 251 3.38 26.00 27.66
N SER A 252 3.16 25.66 28.93
CA SER A 252 4.15 25.95 29.96
C SER A 252 5.44 25.17 29.66
N PRO A 253 6.64 25.69 30.00
CA PRO A 253 7.91 25.01 29.75
C PRO A 253 7.97 23.53 30.19
N PRO A 254 7.48 23.14 31.40
CA PRO A 254 7.52 21.72 31.80
C PRO A 254 6.58 20.85 30.95
N LEU A 255 5.41 21.37 30.57
CA LEU A 255 4.47 20.63 29.73
C LEU A 255 4.98 20.52 28.30
N LEU A 256 5.57 21.58 27.75
CA LEU A 256 6.22 21.57 26.44
C LEU A 256 7.30 20.47 26.39
N LEU A 257 8.20 20.45 27.37
CA LEU A 257 9.26 19.44 27.44
C LEU A 257 8.69 18.02 27.48
N ALA A 258 7.70 17.76 28.34
CA ALA A 258 7.08 16.44 28.46
C ALA A 258 6.44 15.99 27.13
N LEU A 259 5.65 16.87 26.48
CA LEU A 259 4.98 16.56 25.22
C LEU A 259 5.98 16.39 24.06
N THR A 260 7.09 17.14 24.05
CA THR A 260 8.17 16.96 23.07
C THR A 260 8.85 15.59 23.23
N ILE A 261 9.12 15.14 24.46
CA ILE A 261 9.68 13.80 24.71
C ILE A 261 8.74 12.72 24.17
N ILE A 262 7.44 12.84 24.43
CA ILE A 262 6.43 11.91 23.90
C ILE A 262 6.38 11.97 22.36
N GLY A 263 6.44 13.16 21.77
CA GLY A 263 6.50 13.34 20.31
C GLY A 263 7.74 12.69 19.68
N ALA A 264 8.90 12.74 20.35
CA ALA A 264 10.11 12.05 19.93
C ALA A 264 9.95 10.53 19.98
N LEU A 265 9.31 9.98 21.03
CA LEU A 265 8.98 8.56 21.12
C LEU A 265 8.07 8.10 19.99
N TYR A 266 7.07 8.89 19.62
CA TYR A 266 6.23 8.58 18.45
C TYR A 266 6.99 8.65 17.14
N THR A 267 7.89 9.62 16.98
CA THR A 267 8.73 9.74 15.79
C THR A 267 9.62 8.50 15.64
N LEU A 268 10.25 8.05 16.73
CA LEU A 268 11.03 6.82 16.74
C LEU A 268 10.16 5.59 16.44
N SER A 269 9.00 5.48 17.08
CA SER A 269 8.04 4.40 16.83
C SER A 269 7.59 4.38 15.37
N CYS A 270 7.41 5.55 14.74
CA CYS A 270 7.08 5.67 13.33
C CYS A 270 8.20 5.15 12.42
N VAL A 271 9.46 5.50 12.70
CA VAL A 271 10.63 4.96 11.99
C VAL A 271 10.66 3.44 12.09
N ILE A 272 10.54 2.89 13.30
CA ILE A 272 10.55 1.44 13.53
C ILE A 272 9.38 0.77 12.79
N SER A 273 8.18 1.35 12.87
CA SER A 273 7.01 0.84 12.16
C SER A 273 7.18 0.86 10.64
N ARG A 274 7.86 1.86 10.06
CA ARG A 274 8.15 1.90 8.62
C ARG A 274 9.16 0.85 8.19
N ILE A 275 10.19 0.61 9.00
CA ILE A 275 11.16 -0.47 8.78
C ILE A 275 10.44 -1.82 8.83
N TYR A 276 9.55 -2.01 9.81
CA TYR A 276 8.75 -3.23 9.93
C TYR A 276 7.78 -3.42 8.74
N GLU A 277 7.11 -2.36 8.28
CA GLU A 277 6.26 -2.43 7.08
C GLU A 277 7.05 -2.86 5.83
N GLU A 278 8.27 -2.36 5.67
CA GLU A 278 9.14 -2.75 4.58
C GLU A 278 9.65 -4.19 4.72
N TYR A 279 9.97 -4.63 5.94
CA TYR A 279 10.29 -6.02 6.24
C TYR A 279 9.12 -6.95 5.87
N ASP A 280 7.90 -6.65 6.32
CA ASP A 280 6.70 -7.42 5.99
C ASP A 280 6.46 -7.44 4.47
N PHE A 281 6.68 -6.32 3.79
CA PHE A 281 6.48 -6.27 2.35
C PHE A 281 7.54 -7.05 1.55
N GLN A 282 8.80 -7.07 2.01
CA GLN A 282 9.83 -7.96 1.47
C GLN A 282 9.50 -9.42 1.72
N LEU A 283 9.05 -9.76 2.93
CA LEU A 283 8.65 -11.11 3.32
C LEU A 283 7.51 -11.64 2.45
N ARG A 284 6.55 -10.79 2.07
CA ARG A 284 5.48 -11.19 1.13
C ARG A 284 6.00 -11.62 -0.24
N LEU A 285 7.05 -10.97 -0.76
CA LEU A 285 7.69 -11.43 -2.00
C LEU A 285 8.35 -12.78 -1.79
N GLU A 286 9.10 -12.96 -0.70
CA GLU A 286 9.73 -14.25 -0.38
C GLU A 286 8.69 -15.37 -0.24
N VAL A 287 7.54 -15.09 0.39
CA VAL A 287 6.41 -16.03 0.47
C VAL A 287 5.90 -16.43 -0.93
N THR A 288 5.82 -15.51 -1.90
CA THR A 288 5.44 -15.88 -3.28
C THR A 288 6.47 -16.81 -3.93
N GLN A 289 7.76 -16.59 -3.68
CA GLN A 289 8.84 -17.44 -4.21
C GLN A 289 8.79 -18.84 -3.59
N THR A 290 8.66 -18.92 -2.27
CA THR A 290 8.55 -20.19 -1.54
C THR A 290 7.31 -20.97 -1.99
N ARG A 291 6.18 -20.30 -2.25
CA ARG A 291 4.99 -20.97 -2.82
C ARG A 291 5.23 -21.57 -4.20
N CYS A 292 5.97 -20.89 -5.07
CA CYS A 292 6.35 -21.46 -6.37
C CYS A 292 7.23 -22.71 -6.20
N LYS A 293 8.23 -22.65 -5.32
CA LYS A 293 9.11 -23.80 -5.01
C LYS A 293 8.31 -24.98 -4.46
N LEU A 294 7.46 -24.72 -3.47
CA LEU A 294 6.59 -25.73 -2.89
C LEU A 294 5.66 -26.35 -3.94
N ALA A 295 5.07 -25.54 -4.82
CA ALA A 295 4.20 -26.04 -5.89
C ALA A 295 4.96 -26.91 -6.91
N LEU A 296 6.21 -26.55 -7.25
CA LEU A 296 7.06 -27.39 -8.10
C LEU A 296 7.37 -28.72 -7.43
N THR A 297 7.84 -28.72 -6.19
CA THR A 297 8.13 -29.94 -5.42
C THR A 297 6.88 -30.81 -5.26
N THR A 298 5.71 -30.19 -5.04
CA THR A 298 4.41 -30.89 -4.98
C THR A 298 4.11 -31.60 -6.30
N LYS A 299 4.30 -30.92 -7.45
CA LYS A 299 4.06 -31.49 -8.77
C LYS A 299 5.03 -32.63 -9.11
N GLU A 300 6.31 -32.47 -8.80
CA GLU A 300 7.30 -33.54 -8.95
C GLU A 300 6.92 -34.76 -8.10
N LEU A 301 6.48 -34.53 -6.87
CA LEU A 301 6.07 -35.57 -5.95
C LEU A 301 4.81 -36.30 -6.46
N GLU A 302 3.76 -35.59 -6.88
CA GLU A 302 2.54 -36.16 -7.48
C GLU A 302 2.85 -37.07 -8.67
N LEU A 303 3.70 -36.60 -9.60
CA LEU A 303 4.04 -37.33 -10.82
C LEU A 303 4.93 -38.55 -10.55
N THR A 304 5.93 -38.39 -9.68
CA THR A 304 6.81 -39.50 -9.28
C THR A 304 6.02 -40.59 -8.57
N TYR A 305 5.07 -40.19 -7.72
CA TYR A 305 4.19 -41.11 -7.01
C TYR A 305 3.20 -41.82 -7.95
N ALA A 306 2.61 -41.11 -8.90
CA ALA A 306 1.75 -41.70 -9.92
C ALA A 306 2.50 -42.76 -10.74
N LYS A 307 3.73 -42.47 -11.16
CA LYS A 307 4.60 -43.43 -11.86
C LYS A 307 4.94 -44.65 -11.01
N LEU A 308 5.18 -44.46 -9.71
CA LEU A 308 5.41 -45.55 -8.76
C LEU A 308 4.20 -46.49 -8.67
N LEU A 309 2.99 -45.93 -8.54
CA LEU A 309 1.75 -46.72 -8.49
C LEU A 309 1.47 -47.45 -9.81
N GLU A 310 1.70 -46.81 -10.96
CA GLU A 310 1.53 -47.42 -12.28
C GLU A 310 2.44 -48.66 -12.45
N LEU A 311 3.70 -48.57 -12.01
CA LEU A 311 4.64 -49.68 -12.06
C LEU A 311 4.28 -50.80 -11.07
N GLN A 312 3.79 -50.46 -9.87
CA GLN A 312 3.33 -51.45 -8.89
C GLN A 312 2.04 -52.17 -9.32
N ALA A 313 1.17 -51.52 -10.09
CA ALA A 313 -0.09 -52.11 -10.57
C ALA A 313 0.08 -53.05 -11.77
N ARG A 314 1.30 -53.22 -12.29
CA ARG A 314 1.56 -54.01 -13.50
C ARG A 314 1.53 -55.53 -13.20
N ASN A 315 0.72 -56.28 -13.94
CA ASN A 315 0.49 -57.72 -13.72
C ASN A 315 1.74 -58.63 -13.86
N SER A 316 2.82 -58.14 -14.48
CA SER A 316 4.10 -58.87 -14.63
C SER A 316 5.28 -57.92 -14.38
N ILE A 317 5.85 -58.00 -13.18
CA ILE A 317 6.95 -57.13 -12.74
C ILE A 317 8.27 -57.77 -13.22
N ARG A 318 9.05 -57.06 -14.03
CA ARG A 318 10.40 -57.49 -14.43
C ARG A 318 11.43 -57.08 -13.37
N ASN A 319 12.62 -57.69 -13.37
CA ASN A 319 13.71 -57.27 -12.47
C ASN A 319 14.09 -55.79 -12.67
N GLU A 320 14.02 -55.29 -13.92
CA GLU A 320 14.21 -53.87 -14.25
C GLU A 320 13.15 -52.97 -13.59
N ASP A 321 11.90 -53.45 -13.48
CA ASP A 321 10.81 -52.72 -12.82
C ASP A 321 11.03 -52.68 -11.29
N LEU A 322 11.61 -53.72 -10.67
CA LEU A 322 11.94 -53.76 -9.24
C LEU A 322 13.04 -52.74 -8.88
N GLU A 323 14.06 -52.62 -9.71
CA GLU A 323 15.11 -51.61 -9.54
C GLU A 323 14.55 -50.18 -9.69
N GLU A 324 13.67 -49.97 -10.69
CA GLU A 324 13.01 -48.69 -10.92
C GLU A 324 12.04 -48.32 -9.78
N ILE A 325 11.27 -49.28 -9.24
CA ILE A 325 10.41 -49.08 -8.06
C ILE A 325 11.26 -48.67 -6.86
N SER A 326 12.38 -49.36 -6.62
CA SER A 326 13.30 -49.04 -5.51
C SER A 326 13.94 -47.66 -5.67
N ARG A 327 14.20 -47.24 -6.91
CA ARG A 327 14.67 -45.87 -7.21
C ARG A 327 13.57 -44.84 -6.95
N LEU A 328 12.35 -45.07 -7.42
CA LEU A 328 11.22 -44.17 -7.25
C LEU A 328 10.80 -44.03 -5.78
N LYS A 329 10.82 -45.12 -4.99
CA LYS A 329 10.58 -45.06 -3.54
C LYS A 329 11.57 -44.13 -2.83
N ARG A 330 12.87 -44.23 -3.15
CA ARG A 330 13.90 -43.31 -2.61
C ARG A 330 13.67 -41.87 -3.04
N GLU A 331 13.32 -41.67 -4.30
CA GLU A 331 13.05 -40.32 -4.83
C GLU A 331 11.81 -39.68 -4.18
N VAL A 332 10.74 -40.46 -3.96
CA VAL A 332 9.55 -40.03 -3.22
C VAL A 332 9.93 -39.63 -1.78
N CYS A 333 10.75 -40.41 -1.08
CA CYS A 333 11.20 -40.04 0.27
C CYS A 333 11.99 -38.72 0.28
N ARG A 334 12.89 -38.53 -0.70
CA ARG A 334 13.66 -37.30 -0.88
C ARG A 334 12.75 -36.09 -1.16
N LEU A 335 11.74 -36.26 -2.02
CA LEU A 335 10.77 -35.22 -2.34
C LEU A 335 9.84 -34.89 -1.16
N ILE A 336 9.45 -35.88 -0.36
CA ILE A 336 8.68 -35.66 0.88
C ILE A 336 9.49 -34.83 1.88
N GLU A 337 10.80 -35.09 2.01
CA GLU A 337 11.69 -34.29 2.86
C GLU A 337 11.78 -32.84 2.39
N LYS A 338 12.08 -32.64 1.10
CA LYS A 338 12.11 -31.31 0.50
C LYS A 338 10.77 -30.57 0.65
N PHE A 339 9.66 -31.28 0.46
CA PHE A 339 8.32 -30.74 0.68
C PHE A 339 8.12 -30.30 2.14
N ALA A 340 8.53 -31.13 3.11
CA ALA A 340 8.43 -30.82 4.53
C ALA A 340 9.28 -29.60 4.92
N GLU A 341 10.51 -29.49 4.40
CA GLU A 341 11.40 -28.34 4.61
C GLU A 341 10.81 -27.06 4.02
N GLU A 342 10.36 -27.09 2.76
CA GLU A 342 9.76 -25.93 2.09
C GLU A 342 8.45 -25.51 2.76
N ARG A 343 7.65 -26.47 3.22
CA ARG A 343 6.41 -26.23 4.00
C ARG A 343 6.72 -25.57 5.33
N GLN A 344 7.70 -26.10 6.08
CA GLN A 344 8.09 -25.55 7.37
C GLN A 344 8.64 -24.13 7.21
N PHE A 345 9.48 -23.91 6.20
CA PHE A 345 9.99 -22.58 5.87
C PHE A 345 8.86 -21.60 5.52
N LEU A 346 7.89 -22.01 4.70
CA LEU A 346 6.72 -21.19 4.39
C LEU A 346 5.86 -20.89 5.62
N GLN A 347 5.71 -21.86 6.52
CA GLN A 347 4.99 -21.69 7.78
C GLN A 347 5.70 -20.68 8.70
N ASP A 348 7.03 -20.74 8.79
CA ASP A 348 7.83 -19.80 9.58
C ASP A 348 7.78 -18.38 8.99
N GLN A 349 7.73 -18.25 7.66
CA GLN A 349 7.53 -16.96 6.99
C GLN A 349 6.12 -16.37 7.17
N THR A 350 5.11 -17.20 7.39
CA THR A 350 3.70 -16.76 7.50
C THR A 350 3.21 -16.63 8.95
N THR A 351 4.01 -17.11 9.90
CA THR A 351 3.73 -16.99 11.34
C THR A 351 4.54 -15.88 11.96
N HIS A 352 3.86 -14.95 12.63
CA HIS A 352 4.53 -13.92 13.40
C HIS A 352 5.26 -14.54 14.59
N ASN A 353 6.35 -13.91 15.02
CA ASN A 353 6.97 -14.15 16.32
C ASN A 353 6.49 -13.05 17.30
N TYR A 354 6.81 -13.18 18.59
CA TYR A 354 6.39 -12.18 19.58
C TYR A 354 6.90 -10.76 19.27
N LEU A 355 8.09 -10.63 18.69
CA LEU A 355 8.63 -9.33 18.30
C LEU A 355 7.84 -8.71 17.15
N THR A 356 7.53 -9.46 16.09
CA THR A 356 6.74 -8.97 14.96
C THR A 356 5.28 -8.72 15.35
N ALA A 357 4.72 -9.52 16.26
CA ALA A 357 3.41 -9.26 16.85
C ALA A 357 3.38 -7.96 17.68
N GLY A 358 4.44 -7.69 18.45
CA GLY A 358 4.60 -6.45 19.21
C GLY A 358 4.75 -5.22 18.31
N LEU A 359 5.58 -5.32 17.26
CA LEU A 359 5.76 -4.29 16.24
C LEU A 359 4.46 -4.01 15.46
N LEU A 360 3.69 -5.06 15.16
CA LEU A 360 2.38 -4.93 14.54
C LEU A 360 1.39 -4.17 15.44
N GLY A 361 1.41 -4.44 16.75
CA GLY A 361 0.58 -3.71 17.71
C GLY A 361 1.01 -2.25 17.87
N MET A 362 2.31 -1.97 17.90
CA MET A 362 2.84 -0.60 17.91
C MET A 362 2.41 0.16 16.65
N LYS A 363 2.49 -0.50 15.48
CA LYS A 363 1.97 0.04 14.22
C LYS A 363 0.48 0.38 14.32
N TYR A 364 -0.36 -0.54 14.79
CA TYR A 364 -1.79 -0.26 14.98
C TYR A 364 -2.05 0.88 15.97
N GLY A 365 -1.25 0.97 17.03
CA GLY A 365 -1.22 2.09 17.96
C GLY A 365 -0.96 3.43 17.29
N LEU A 366 0.06 3.50 16.43
CA LEU A 366 0.37 4.71 15.66
C LEU A 366 -0.75 5.08 14.68
N PHE A 367 -1.41 4.10 14.05
CA PHE A 367 -2.59 4.36 13.23
C PHE A 367 -3.74 4.94 14.06
N ALA A 368 -4.00 4.41 15.25
CA ALA A 368 -5.00 4.93 16.18
C ALA A 368 -4.67 6.36 16.62
N TYR A 369 -3.40 6.64 16.94
CA TYR A 369 -2.96 8.01 17.21
C TYR A 369 -3.06 8.93 15.99
N GLY A 370 -2.88 8.40 14.77
CA GLY A 370 -3.18 9.11 13.52
C GLY A 370 -4.64 9.59 13.44
N VAL A 371 -5.58 8.79 13.94
CA VAL A 371 -6.99 9.20 14.05
C VAL A 371 -7.13 10.34 15.06
N LEU A 372 -6.53 10.20 16.26
CA LEU A 372 -6.57 11.21 17.30
C LEU A 372 -5.98 12.57 16.85
N THR A 373 -4.83 12.54 16.18
CA THR A 373 -4.23 13.75 15.61
C THR A 373 -5.08 14.37 14.52
N SER A 374 -5.77 13.56 13.70
CA SER A 374 -6.72 14.08 12.71
C SER A 374 -7.90 14.79 13.39
N ILE A 375 -8.45 14.22 14.46
CA ILE A 375 -9.50 14.85 15.29
C ILE A 375 -8.98 16.15 15.92
N LEU A 376 -7.74 16.14 16.42
CA LEU A 376 -7.09 17.31 17.00
C LEU A 376 -6.96 18.46 15.98
N PHE A 377 -6.54 18.16 14.74
CA PHE A 377 -6.49 19.15 13.67
C PHE A 377 -7.88 19.67 13.29
N THR A 378 -8.92 18.83 13.34
CA THR A 378 -10.31 19.27 13.18
C THR A 378 -10.73 20.21 14.32
N ALA A 379 -10.45 19.86 15.58
CA ALA A 379 -10.76 20.69 16.73
C ALA A 379 -10.01 22.03 16.69
N SER A 380 -8.75 22.03 16.25
CA SER A 380 -7.95 23.24 16.02
C SER A 380 -8.58 24.12 14.92
N SER A 381 -9.03 23.51 13.82
CA SER A 381 -9.73 24.22 12.74
C SER A 381 -11.04 24.84 13.24
N LEU A 382 -11.81 24.12 14.08
CA LEU A 382 -13.05 24.65 14.67
C LEU A 382 -12.78 25.77 15.68
N SER A 383 -11.70 25.65 16.44
CA SER A 383 -11.29 26.71 17.38
C SER A 383 -10.94 27.99 16.63
N LEU A 384 -10.25 27.86 15.48
CA LEU A 384 -9.94 28.98 14.59
C LEU A 384 -11.22 29.65 14.05
N ILE A 385 -12.19 28.87 13.56
CA ILE A 385 -13.48 29.39 13.04
C ILE A 385 -14.25 30.13 14.14
N THR A 386 -14.21 29.62 15.36
CA THR A 386 -14.93 30.21 16.51
C THR A 386 -14.14 31.33 17.20
N ALA A 387 -12.97 31.70 16.66
CA ALA A 387 -12.01 32.61 17.28
C ALA A 387 -11.68 32.26 18.75
N SER A 388 -11.77 30.97 19.10
CA SER A 388 -11.47 30.47 20.43
C SER A 388 -10.01 30.01 20.51
N SER A 389 -9.39 30.27 21.67
CA SER A 389 -8.03 29.80 21.93
C SER A 389 -8.01 28.27 22.04
N PHE A 390 -7.04 27.63 21.38
CA PHE A 390 -6.96 26.18 21.38
C PHE A 390 -6.55 25.64 22.77
N PRO A 391 -7.39 24.80 23.41
CA PRO A 391 -7.18 24.41 24.81
C PRO A 391 -5.91 23.53 24.98
N PRO A 392 -4.89 23.98 25.75
CA PRO A 392 -3.66 23.21 25.96
C PRO A 392 -3.90 21.86 26.65
N ALA A 393 -4.91 21.78 27.53
CA ALA A 393 -5.29 20.53 28.19
C ALA A 393 -5.79 19.46 27.21
N LEU A 394 -6.55 19.87 26.18
CA LEU A 394 -7.02 18.96 25.14
C LEU A 394 -5.84 18.37 24.35
N LEU A 395 -4.86 19.22 24.02
CA LEU A 395 -3.62 18.79 23.35
C LEU A 395 -2.89 17.73 24.17
N ALA A 396 -2.67 17.99 25.47
CA ALA A 396 -1.97 17.09 26.36
C ALA A 396 -2.71 15.74 26.51
N VAL A 397 -4.03 15.77 26.73
CA VAL A 397 -4.86 14.55 26.86
C VAL A 397 -4.78 13.71 25.58
N ILE A 398 -4.86 14.34 24.41
CA ILE A 398 -4.78 13.62 23.14
C ILE A 398 -3.40 13.00 22.94
N ILE A 399 -2.32 13.74 23.19
CA ILE A 399 -0.94 13.22 23.08
C ILE A 399 -0.72 12.05 24.04
N VAL A 400 -1.17 12.15 25.29
CA VAL A 400 -1.03 11.07 26.29
C VAL A 400 -1.91 9.86 25.96
N SER A 401 -3.15 10.08 25.51
CA SER A 401 -4.06 9.00 25.12
C SER A 401 -3.51 8.17 23.96
N GLY A 402 -2.76 8.79 23.05
CA GLY A 402 -2.03 8.07 22.01
C GLY A 402 -1.05 7.02 22.56
N LEU A 403 -0.35 7.32 23.66
CA LEU A 403 0.63 6.41 24.25
C LEU A 403 -0.08 5.23 24.87
N VAL A 404 -1.19 5.51 25.56
CA VAL A 404 -2.07 4.49 26.12
C VAL A 404 -2.60 3.58 25.02
N LEU A 405 -3.04 4.14 23.89
CA LEU A 405 -3.49 3.35 22.73
C LEU A 405 -2.36 2.54 22.11
N MET A 406 -1.14 3.07 22.00
CA MET A 406 0.00 2.29 21.51
C MET A 406 0.30 1.09 22.41
N ILE A 407 0.42 1.32 23.72
CA ILE A 407 0.66 0.26 24.70
C ILE A 407 -0.48 -0.76 24.65
N GLY A 408 -1.74 -0.29 24.65
CA GLY A 408 -2.94 -1.12 24.59
C GLY A 408 -2.98 -2.01 23.34
N MET A 409 -2.68 -1.46 22.16
CA MET A 409 -2.65 -2.23 20.91
C MET A 409 -1.49 -3.23 20.89
N THR A 410 -0.31 -2.89 21.42
CA THR A 410 0.80 -3.83 21.58
C THR A 410 0.46 -4.99 22.51
N VAL A 411 -0.15 -4.71 23.66
CA VAL A 411 -0.60 -5.75 24.60
C VAL A 411 -1.67 -6.63 23.94
N TYR A 412 -2.63 -6.03 23.23
CA TYR A 412 -3.67 -6.75 22.53
C TYR A 412 -3.10 -7.70 21.47
N THR A 413 -2.19 -7.25 20.60
CA THR A 413 -1.63 -8.12 19.54
C THR A 413 -0.75 -9.23 20.10
N LEU A 414 0.00 -8.96 21.17
CA LEU A 414 0.77 -10.00 21.87
C LEU A 414 -0.14 -11.07 22.49
N ASN A 415 -1.24 -10.65 23.13
CA ASN A 415 -2.20 -11.58 23.71
C ASN A 415 -2.94 -12.38 22.63
N ALA A 416 -3.38 -11.74 21.54
CA ALA A 416 -4.00 -12.41 20.41
C ALA A 416 -3.05 -13.44 19.76
N HIS A 417 -1.76 -13.09 19.64
CA HIS A 417 -0.74 -14.01 19.15
C HIS A 417 -0.53 -15.19 20.10
N TYR A 418 -0.48 -14.94 21.41
CA TYR A 418 -0.38 -16.01 22.42
C TYR A 418 -1.56 -17.00 22.33
N GLN A 419 -2.79 -16.51 22.25
CA GLN A 419 -3.98 -17.35 22.09
C GLN A 419 -3.95 -18.16 20.79
N HIS A 420 -3.51 -17.54 19.69
CA HIS A 420 -3.35 -18.24 18.42
C HIS A 420 -2.32 -19.37 18.52
N MET A 421 -1.17 -19.12 19.16
CA MET A 421 -0.15 -20.13 19.37
C MET A 421 -0.63 -21.28 20.27
N GLN A 422 -1.48 -21.02 21.27
CA GLN A 422 -2.12 -22.08 22.07
C GLN A 422 -3.05 -22.95 21.22
N ARG A 423 -3.98 -22.33 20.47
CA ARG A 423 -4.91 -23.07 19.58
C ARG A 423 -4.17 -23.91 18.54
N ARG A 424 -3.07 -23.38 18.01
CA ARG A 424 -2.22 -24.11 17.06
C ARG A 424 -1.58 -25.34 17.70
N LYS A 425 -1.10 -25.25 18.94
CA LYS A 425 -0.56 -26.42 19.67
C LYS A 425 -1.63 -27.50 19.85
N GLU A 426 -2.85 -27.09 20.18
CA GLU A 426 -4.00 -28.02 20.31
C GLU A 426 -4.39 -28.67 18.97
N GLN A 427 -4.32 -27.92 17.86
CA GLN A 427 -4.59 -28.46 16.52
C GLN A 427 -3.51 -29.41 16.02
N VAL A 428 -2.23 -29.11 16.25
CA VAL A 428 -1.11 -30.01 15.90
C VAL A 428 -1.18 -31.32 16.68
N GLN A 429 -1.79 -31.30 17.86
CA GLN A 429 -2.00 -32.50 18.67
C GLN A 429 -3.17 -33.38 18.20
N LYS A 430 -4.04 -32.87 17.31
CA LYS A 430 -5.03 -33.69 16.61
C LYS A 430 -4.36 -34.30 15.38
N GLU A 431 -4.52 -35.61 15.17
CA GLU A 431 -4.00 -36.32 14.00
C GLU A 431 -4.44 -35.63 12.71
N SER A 432 -3.49 -35.07 11.96
CA SER A 432 -3.71 -34.45 10.65
C SER A 432 -3.38 -35.48 9.57
N PRO A 433 -4.16 -35.59 8.49
CA PRO A 433 -3.87 -36.47 7.36
C PRO A 433 -2.44 -36.35 6.82
N TYR A 434 -1.82 -35.17 6.89
CA TYR A 434 -0.42 -34.97 6.50
C TYR A 434 0.58 -35.86 7.27
N THR A 435 0.29 -36.26 8.51
CA THR A 435 1.19 -37.15 9.28
C THR A 435 1.35 -38.51 8.61
N GLN A 436 0.37 -38.96 7.83
CA GLN A 436 0.41 -40.24 7.11
C GLN A 436 1.49 -40.26 6.01
N ILE A 437 1.76 -39.14 5.33
CA ILE A 437 2.86 -39.03 4.35
C ILE A 437 4.21 -39.12 5.06
N MET A 438 4.33 -38.52 6.24
CA MET A 438 5.55 -38.56 7.05
C MET A 438 5.81 -39.96 7.65
N GLU A 439 4.75 -40.66 8.05
CA GLU A 439 4.81 -42.06 8.50
C GLU A 439 5.18 -42.99 7.35
N MET A 440 4.57 -42.81 6.18
CA MET A 440 4.93 -43.54 4.96
C MET A 440 6.42 -43.39 4.62
N LYS A 441 6.97 -42.16 4.68
CA LYS A 441 8.43 -41.93 4.52
C LYS A 441 9.23 -42.79 5.51
N LYS A 442 8.92 -42.70 6.80
CA LYS A 442 9.62 -43.47 7.84
C LYS A 442 9.55 -44.97 7.61
N HIS A 443 8.40 -45.47 7.15
CA HIS A 443 8.20 -46.89 6.88
C HIS A 443 9.00 -47.36 5.67
N ILE A 444 9.05 -46.57 4.59
CA ILE A 444 9.86 -46.88 3.41
C ILE A 444 11.36 -46.85 3.74
N GLU A 445 11.81 -45.91 4.58
CA GLU A 445 13.20 -45.83 5.04
C GLU A 445 13.59 -46.99 5.96
N ALA A 446 12.67 -47.44 6.82
CA ALA A 446 12.90 -48.57 7.72
C ALA A 446 12.84 -49.93 7.00
N ASN A 447 11.89 -50.10 6.08
CA ASN A 447 11.67 -51.31 5.30
C ASN A 447 11.28 -50.95 3.85
N PRO A 448 12.19 -51.14 2.86
CA PRO A 448 11.95 -50.81 1.45
C PRO A 448 10.76 -51.55 0.83
N ASP A 449 10.38 -52.70 1.40
CA ASP A 449 9.28 -53.55 0.92
C ASP A 449 7.90 -53.14 1.45
N THR A 450 7.80 -52.09 2.26
CA THR A 450 6.52 -51.65 2.83
C THR A 450 5.56 -51.14 1.74
N ASP A 451 4.27 -51.46 1.93
CA ASP A 451 3.17 -50.96 1.11
C ASP A 451 3.06 -49.43 1.18
N VAL A 452 2.76 -48.84 0.03
CA VAL A 452 2.66 -47.40 -0.17
C VAL A 452 1.18 -47.00 -0.06
N LEU A 453 0.88 -45.75 0.29
CA LEU A 453 -0.50 -45.26 0.43
C LEU A 453 -1.29 -45.40 -0.90
N THR A 454 -2.62 -45.47 -0.83
CA THR A 454 -3.44 -45.40 -2.05
C THR A 454 -3.41 -43.97 -2.63
N ALA A 455 -3.66 -43.84 -3.94
CA ALA A 455 -3.65 -42.56 -4.65
C ALA A 455 -4.54 -41.50 -3.97
N ASP A 456 -5.75 -41.87 -3.57
CA ASP A 456 -6.71 -40.96 -2.94
C ASP A 456 -6.24 -40.48 -1.55
N THR A 457 -5.69 -41.39 -0.76
CA THR A 457 -5.18 -41.07 0.59
C THR A 457 -3.94 -40.19 0.52
N PHE A 458 -3.06 -40.46 -0.45
CA PHE A 458 -1.89 -39.64 -0.73
C PHE A 458 -2.27 -38.23 -1.19
N ALA A 459 -3.18 -38.10 -2.16
CA ALA A 459 -3.65 -36.82 -2.65
C ALA A 459 -4.32 -35.99 -1.55
N THR A 460 -5.16 -36.63 -0.71
CA THR A 460 -5.81 -35.96 0.43
C THR A 460 -4.79 -35.46 1.45
N SER A 461 -3.79 -36.28 1.78
CA SER A 461 -2.74 -35.94 2.74
C SER A 461 -1.81 -34.83 2.22
N LEU A 462 -1.55 -34.81 0.91
CA LEU A 462 -0.74 -33.79 0.25
C LEU A 462 -1.48 -32.44 0.21
N GLN A 463 -2.78 -32.46 -0.14
CA GLN A 463 -3.63 -31.27 -0.08
C GLN A 463 -3.79 -30.71 1.33
N ASP A 464 -3.88 -31.58 2.34
CA ASP A 464 -3.86 -31.17 3.74
C ASP A 464 -2.52 -30.52 4.12
N GLY A 465 -1.41 -31.11 3.68
CA GLY A 465 -0.06 -30.55 3.86
C GLY A 465 0.11 -29.14 3.27
N LEU A 466 -0.60 -28.80 2.20
CA LEU A 466 -0.59 -27.47 1.58
C LEU A 466 -1.45 -26.42 2.31
N LYS A 467 -2.37 -26.85 3.19
CA LYS A 467 -3.16 -25.94 4.02
C LYS A 467 -2.31 -25.46 5.18
N LEU A 468 -1.81 -24.24 5.08
CA LEU A 468 -1.12 -23.55 6.17
C LEU A 468 -2.08 -22.60 6.87
N ASP A 469 -2.08 -22.61 8.19
CA ASP A 469 -2.83 -21.64 8.99
C ASP A 469 -1.97 -20.38 9.17
N PRO A 470 -2.27 -19.27 8.45
CA PRO A 470 -1.52 -18.04 8.59
C PRO A 470 -1.89 -17.35 9.90
N SER A 471 -1.05 -16.41 10.34
CA SER A 471 -1.39 -15.57 11.48
C SER A 471 -2.73 -14.85 11.28
N PRO A 472 -3.51 -14.63 12.36
CA PRO A 472 -4.83 -14.02 12.26
C PRO A 472 -4.72 -12.62 11.66
N GLN A 473 -5.51 -12.36 10.62
CA GLN A 473 -5.57 -11.04 9.98
C GLN A 473 -6.55 -10.16 10.73
N THR A 474 -6.06 -9.05 11.28
CA THR A 474 -6.89 -8.03 11.92
C THR A 474 -6.99 -6.80 11.02
N PHE A 475 -8.20 -6.23 10.91
CA PHE A 475 -8.51 -5.10 10.03
C PHE A 475 -8.41 -3.73 10.74
N PHE A 476 -7.67 -3.64 11.84
CA PHE A 476 -7.55 -2.40 12.62
C PHE A 476 -6.95 -1.27 11.79
N GLN A 477 -5.94 -1.58 10.98
CA GLN A 477 -5.27 -0.60 10.14
C GLN A 477 -6.25 0.03 9.13
N GLU A 478 -7.06 -0.78 8.48
CA GLU A 478 -8.04 -0.36 7.48
C GLU A 478 -9.10 0.54 8.12
N TRP A 479 -9.64 0.14 9.28
CA TRP A 479 -10.62 0.95 10.01
C TRP A 479 -10.04 2.26 10.52
N PHE A 480 -8.86 2.25 11.13
CA PHE A 480 -8.20 3.49 11.55
C PHE A 480 -7.90 4.40 10.37
N GLU A 481 -7.52 3.86 9.21
CA GLU A 481 -7.31 4.65 8.00
C GLU A 481 -8.62 5.30 7.48
N VAL A 482 -9.76 4.62 7.62
CA VAL A 482 -11.09 5.19 7.31
C VAL A 482 -11.40 6.36 8.22
N PHE A 483 -11.32 6.18 9.54
CA PHE A 483 -11.60 7.25 10.51
C PHE A 483 -10.63 8.43 10.37
N ARG A 484 -9.34 8.14 10.18
CA ARG A 484 -8.30 9.14 9.94
C ARG A 484 -8.60 9.96 8.68
N SER A 485 -8.99 9.29 7.59
CA SER A 485 -9.30 9.94 6.31
C SER A 485 -10.55 10.80 6.38
N PHE A 486 -11.58 10.32 7.10
CA PHE A 486 -12.79 11.08 7.40
C PHE A 486 -12.45 12.37 8.18
N ALA A 487 -11.83 12.26 9.35
CA ALA A 487 -11.45 13.43 10.17
C ALA A 487 -10.52 14.40 9.42
N SER A 488 -9.55 13.88 8.66
CA SER A 488 -8.68 14.68 7.79
C SER A 488 -9.47 15.47 6.73
N GLY A 489 -10.58 14.91 6.22
CA GLY A 489 -11.43 15.57 5.24
C GLY A 489 -12.08 16.84 5.78
N LEU A 490 -12.48 16.88 7.06
CA LEU A 490 -13.02 18.08 7.68
C LEU A 490 -12.02 19.24 7.65
N SER A 491 -10.79 19.01 8.09
CA SER A 491 -9.74 20.04 8.09
C SER A 491 -9.33 20.44 6.66
N LYS A 492 -9.23 19.49 5.73
CA LYS A 492 -8.91 19.77 4.32
C LYS A 492 -10.00 20.60 3.63
N GLY A 493 -11.27 20.27 3.87
CA GLY A 493 -12.40 20.99 3.29
C GLY A 493 -12.52 22.41 3.84
N ASN A 494 -12.29 22.61 5.14
CA ASN A 494 -12.19 23.93 5.76
C ASN A 494 -11.09 24.79 5.12
N ASN A 495 -9.87 24.26 5.07
CA ASN A 495 -8.72 24.96 4.48
C ASN A 495 -8.93 25.31 3.01
N PHE A 496 -9.52 24.40 2.23
CA PHE A 496 -9.85 24.66 0.83
C PHE A 496 -10.93 25.74 0.69
N SER A 497 -11.99 25.69 1.51
CA SER A 497 -13.07 26.68 1.47
C SER A 497 -12.56 28.08 1.79
N ASN A 498 -11.75 28.23 2.84
CA ASN A 498 -11.18 29.52 3.22
C ASN A 498 -10.27 30.07 2.11
N PHE A 499 -9.51 29.20 1.46
CA PHE A 499 -8.70 29.59 0.31
C PHE A 499 -9.54 30.03 -0.90
N ALA A 500 -10.52 29.21 -1.31
CA ALA A 500 -11.35 29.50 -2.46
C ALA A 500 -12.20 30.77 -2.26
N MET A 501 -12.58 31.07 -1.02
CA MET A 501 -13.39 32.22 -0.64
C MET A 501 -12.59 33.42 -0.16
N THR A 502 -11.27 33.46 -0.41
CA THR A 502 -10.42 34.59 0.01
C THR A 502 -10.96 35.94 -0.50
N PHE A 503 -11.56 35.97 -1.70
CA PHE A 503 -12.18 37.18 -2.28
C PHE A 503 -13.41 37.68 -1.52
N SER A 504 -14.02 36.84 -0.67
CA SER A 504 -15.21 37.17 0.12
C SER A 504 -14.87 37.64 1.53
N GLN A 505 -13.59 37.83 1.86
CA GLN A 505 -13.17 38.42 3.13
C GLN A 505 -13.46 39.92 3.14
N GLU A 506 -13.87 40.43 4.28
CA GLU A 506 -14.22 41.85 4.47
C GLU A 506 -13.11 42.55 5.27
N ALA A 507 -12.76 43.76 4.84
CA ALA A 507 -11.78 44.58 5.57
C ALA A 507 -12.45 45.22 6.81
N ASP A 508 -11.78 45.17 7.96
CA ASP A 508 -12.15 45.93 9.14
C ASP A 508 -11.79 47.42 9.02
N SER A 509 -12.05 48.17 10.08
CA SER A 509 -11.71 49.59 10.18
C SER A 509 -10.20 49.89 10.09
N ASP A 510 -9.35 48.91 10.39
CA ASP A 510 -7.89 49.03 10.36
C ASP A 510 -7.30 48.52 9.02
N GLY A 511 -8.16 48.01 8.12
CA GLY A 511 -7.78 47.52 6.80
C GLY A 511 -7.35 46.05 6.76
N HIS A 512 -7.56 45.29 7.84
CA HIS A 512 -7.29 43.86 7.92
C HIS A 512 -8.48 43.03 7.45
N TYR A 513 -8.22 41.98 6.68
CA TYR A 513 -9.26 41.13 6.11
C TYR A 513 -9.69 40.03 7.07
N HIS A 514 -11.00 39.91 7.31
CA HIS A 514 -11.61 38.91 8.18
C HIS A 514 -12.59 38.00 7.44
N ASP A 515 -12.74 36.78 7.95
CA ASP A 515 -13.66 35.78 7.42
C ASP A 515 -15.12 36.16 7.71
N THR A 516 -15.98 36.00 6.70
CA THR A 516 -17.43 36.28 6.85
C THR A 516 -18.20 35.05 7.34
N PRO A 517 -19.38 35.22 7.98
CA PRO A 517 -20.20 34.09 8.42
C PRO A 517 -20.58 33.11 7.30
N VAL A 518 -20.74 33.62 6.06
CA VAL A 518 -21.03 32.81 4.87
C VAL A 518 -19.87 31.88 4.54
N MET A 519 -18.62 32.35 4.68
CA MET A 519 -17.43 31.50 4.53
C MET A 519 -17.43 30.35 5.52
N GLY A 520 -17.85 30.60 6.77
CA GLY A 520 -17.98 29.57 7.80
C GLY A 520 -18.97 28.44 7.43
N VAL A 521 -20.16 28.80 6.93
CA VAL A 521 -21.16 27.80 6.49
C VAL A 521 -20.64 26.97 5.31
N LEU A 522 -20.01 27.61 4.34
CA LEU A 522 -19.43 26.93 3.17
C LEU A 522 -18.23 26.05 3.56
N ALA A 523 -17.43 26.48 4.55
CA ALA A 523 -16.35 25.68 5.09
C ALA A 523 -16.84 24.39 5.77
N ILE A 524 -17.96 24.46 6.49
CA ILE A 524 -18.62 23.29 7.08
C ILE A 524 -19.12 22.35 5.97
N ALA A 525 -19.84 22.88 4.97
CA ALA A 525 -20.36 22.08 3.85
C ALA A 525 -19.24 21.40 3.06
N SER A 526 -18.17 22.14 2.75
CA SER A 526 -16.95 21.63 2.11
C SER A 526 -16.29 20.56 2.98
N GLY A 527 -16.13 20.81 4.29
CA GLY A 527 -15.59 19.86 5.25
C GLY A 527 -16.34 18.53 5.24
N VAL A 528 -17.67 18.55 5.27
CA VAL A 528 -18.51 17.34 5.21
C VAL A 528 -18.29 16.59 3.88
N LEU A 529 -18.31 17.30 2.76
CA LEU A 529 -18.11 16.70 1.44
C LEU A 529 -16.74 16.02 1.33
N PHE A 530 -15.66 16.71 1.72
CA PHE A 530 -14.31 16.15 1.76
C PHE A 530 -14.23 14.94 2.69
N SER A 531 -14.83 15.03 3.88
CA SER A 531 -14.85 13.95 4.87
C SER A 531 -15.48 12.66 4.33
N VAL A 532 -16.66 12.78 3.71
CA VAL A 532 -17.38 11.65 3.10
C VAL A 532 -16.56 11.04 1.97
N VAL A 533 -16.06 11.85 1.03
CA VAL A 533 -15.30 11.35 -0.13
C VAL A 533 -14.01 10.64 0.30
N LEU A 534 -13.24 11.25 1.21
CA LEU A 534 -11.98 10.67 1.67
C LEU A 534 -12.21 9.40 2.51
N GLY A 535 -13.22 9.39 3.38
CA GLY A 535 -13.59 8.23 4.19
C GLY A 535 -14.07 7.06 3.33
N LEU A 536 -14.98 7.29 2.39
CA LEU A 536 -15.50 6.25 1.49
C LEU A 536 -14.41 5.70 0.55
N ARG A 537 -13.48 6.55 0.08
CA ARG A 537 -12.33 6.07 -0.70
C ARG A 537 -11.39 5.19 0.15
N ALA A 538 -11.15 5.56 1.41
CA ALA A 538 -10.36 4.74 2.31
C ALA A 538 -11.03 3.39 2.57
N LEU A 539 -12.36 3.38 2.73
CA LEU A 539 -13.16 2.18 2.91
C LEU A 539 -13.05 1.25 1.69
N ALA A 540 -13.28 1.79 0.49
CA ALA A 540 -13.17 1.05 -0.77
C ALA A 540 -11.77 0.45 -0.98
N LYS A 541 -10.73 1.23 -0.69
CA LYS A 541 -9.34 0.78 -0.86
C LYS A 541 -8.92 -0.27 0.18
N GLY A 542 -9.34 -0.11 1.43
CA GLY A 542 -8.92 -0.95 2.54
C GLY A 542 -9.68 -2.28 2.62
N LEU A 543 -11.01 -2.22 2.57
CA LEU A 543 -11.88 -3.40 2.74
C LEU A 543 -12.45 -3.95 1.43
N GLY A 544 -12.36 -3.20 0.33
CA GLY A 544 -12.90 -3.62 -0.97
C GLY A 544 -11.95 -4.49 -1.82
N ARG A 545 -10.64 -4.50 -1.51
CA ARG A 545 -9.63 -5.21 -2.30
C ARG A 545 -9.11 -6.45 -1.56
N PRO A 546 -8.86 -7.59 -2.25
CA PRO A 546 -8.19 -8.73 -1.64
C PRO A 546 -6.73 -8.38 -1.29
N PRO A 547 -6.15 -8.97 -0.22
CA PRO A 547 -4.76 -8.73 0.15
C PRO A 547 -3.78 -9.08 -0.98
N LEU A 548 -2.86 -8.17 -1.29
CA LEU A 548 -1.78 -8.39 -2.27
C LEU A 548 -0.96 -9.63 -1.90
N GLY A 549 -0.78 -10.56 -2.85
CA GLY A 549 -0.02 -11.81 -2.65
C GLY A 549 -0.84 -13.01 -2.16
N GLN A 550 -2.15 -12.88 -1.96
CA GLN A 550 -3.03 -14.05 -1.78
C GLN A 550 -3.57 -14.53 -3.14
N VAL A 551 -3.38 -15.82 -3.41
CA VAL A 551 -4.13 -16.53 -4.44
C VAL A 551 -5.38 -17.03 -3.73
N GLY A 552 -6.55 -16.46 -4.07
CA GLY A 552 -7.80 -17.06 -3.63
C GLY A 552 -7.86 -18.49 -4.14
N SER A 553 -8.28 -19.44 -3.31
CA SER A 553 -8.57 -20.80 -3.76
C SER A 553 -9.54 -20.70 -4.94
N THR A 554 -9.10 -21.14 -6.11
CA THR A 554 -9.95 -21.69 -7.17
C THR A 554 -11.28 -20.97 -7.39
N LYS A 555 -11.26 -19.86 -8.14
CA LYS A 555 -12.31 -19.65 -9.14
C LYS A 555 -11.87 -20.37 -10.40
N THR A 556 -12.39 -21.57 -10.59
CA THR A 556 -12.39 -22.24 -11.90
C THR A 556 -12.84 -21.21 -12.93
N LYS A 557 -12.01 -20.99 -13.95
CA LYS A 557 -12.40 -20.27 -15.16
C LYS A 557 -13.58 -21.05 -15.76
N GLU A 558 -14.81 -20.60 -15.53
CA GLU A 558 -15.86 -20.84 -16.52
C GLU A 558 -15.62 -19.88 -17.67
N SER A 559 -15.37 -20.50 -18.82
CA SER A 559 -15.22 -19.90 -20.13
C SER A 559 -16.30 -18.85 -20.42
N ASP A 560 -15.88 -17.73 -20.99
CA ASP A 560 -16.78 -16.85 -21.75
C ASP A 560 -17.51 -17.64 -22.84
N GLY A 561 -18.80 -17.31 -23.04
CA GLY A 561 -19.51 -17.54 -24.31
C GLY A 561 -20.61 -18.59 -24.31
N ALA A 562 -21.78 -18.28 -23.73
CA ALA A 562 -23.08 -18.70 -24.28
C ALA A 562 -24.21 -17.90 -23.62
N GLU A 563 -24.78 -16.95 -24.37
CA GLU A 563 -26.16 -16.49 -24.15
C GLU A 563 -27.10 -17.69 -24.25
N VAL A 564 -27.81 -18.02 -23.16
CA VAL A 564 -29.14 -18.63 -23.24
C VAL A 564 -30.04 -18.05 -22.15
N SER A 565 -30.93 -17.19 -22.61
CA SER A 565 -32.29 -16.92 -22.13
C SER A 565 -32.87 -17.94 -21.13
N MET A 566 -33.28 -17.46 -19.96
CA MET A 566 -34.59 -17.81 -19.42
C MET A 566 -35.27 -16.59 -18.80
N ASP A 567 -36.29 -16.19 -19.54
CA ASP A 567 -37.26 -15.14 -19.30
C ASP A 567 -38.32 -15.54 -18.25
N LYS A 568 -39.02 -14.52 -17.74
CA LYS A 568 -40.32 -14.51 -17.02
C LYS A 568 -40.34 -14.64 -15.48
N MET A 569 -40.44 -13.46 -14.85
CA MET A 569 -41.74 -13.08 -14.26
C MET A 569 -42.01 -11.58 -14.45
N LYS A 570 -43.08 -11.33 -15.22
CA LYS A 570 -43.72 -10.06 -15.59
C LYS A 570 -43.87 -9.06 -14.44
N THR A 571 -43.70 -7.77 -14.72
CA THR A 571 -44.84 -6.83 -14.76
C THR A 571 -44.52 -5.73 -15.81
N GLN A 572 -45.50 -5.51 -16.68
CA GLN A 572 -45.43 -4.83 -17.96
C GLN A 572 -46.13 -3.47 -17.87
N SER A 573 -45.52 -2.43 -18.46
CA SER A 573 -46.16 -1.25 -19.05
C SER A 573 -45.10 -0.55 -19.90
N GLN A 574 -44.96 -0.89 -21.19
CA GLN A 574 -45.43 -0.08 -22.35
C GLN A 574 -45.06 1.41 -22.21
N ARG A 575 -44.34 2.08 -23.13
CA ARG A 575 -44.38 1.98 -24.60
C ARG A 575 -43.38 2.97 -25.25
N GLU A 576 -42.82 2.57 -26.41
CA GLU A 576 -42.25 3.37 -27.54
C GLU A 576 -41.04 4.30 -27.27
N SER A 577 -40.07 4.53 -28.17
CA SER A 577 -39.67 3.99 -29.49
C SER A 577 -38.35 4.70 -29.86
N SER A 578 -37.55 4.05 -30.71
CA SER A 578 -36.59 4.65 -31.68
C SER A 578 -35.26 5.27 -31.19
N GLU A 579 -34.17 4.52 -31.37
CA GLU A 579 -32.88 5.06 -31.84
C GLU A 579 -33.00 5.46 -33.32
N PRO A 580 -32.22 6.45 -33.79
CA PRO A 580 -31.17 6.11 -34.75
C PRO A 580 -29.86 6.94 -34.68
N VAL A 581 -28.77 6.25 -35.05
CA VAL A 581 -27.68 6.68 -35.96
C VAL A 581 -26.63 7.70 -35.47
N LYS A 582 -25.39 7.19 -35.34
CA LYS A 582 -24.11 7.93 -35.38
C LYS A 582 -23.86 8.56 -36.74
N PRO A 583 -23.20 9.74 -36.77
CA PRO A 583 -22.28 10.10 -37.85
C PRO A 583 -20.83 10.27 -37.35
N GLN A 584 -19.90 9.62 -38.04
CA GLN A 584 -18.47 9.96 -38.08
C GLN A 584 -18.23 11.16 -39.00
N ALA A 585 -17.24 12.00 -38.66
CA ALA A 585 -16.24 12.66 -39.54
C ALA A 585 -15.61 13.87 -38.80
N PRO A 586 -14.50 14.47 -39.28
CA PRO A 586 -13.31 13.91 -39.93
C PRO A 586 -11.99 14.42 -39.30
N ASP A 587 -10.88 13.79 -39.71
CA ASP A 587 -9.51 14.24 -39.46
C ASP A 587 -9.23 15.66 -39.98
N SER A 588 -8.49 16.45 -39.19
CA SER A 588 -7.25 17.13 -39.62
C SER A 588 -6.84 18.17 -38.57
N LEU A 589 -5.58 18.13 -38.13
CA LEU A 589 -4.70 19.31 -38.02
C LEU A 589 -3.25 18.88 -37.72
N SER A 590 -2.44 19.11 -38.75
CA SER A 590 -1.01 19.39 -38.84
C SER A 590 -0.10 19.20 -37.60
N LYS A 591 0.87 18.30 -37.80
CA LYS A 591 2.19 18.32 -37.15
C LYS A 591 2.91 19.64 -37.41
N ARG A 592 3.35 20.32 -36.34
CA ARG A 592 4.57 21.16 -36.36
C ARG A 592 5.26 21.06 -35.01
N GLY A 593 6.52 20.63 -35.03
CA GLY A 593 7.24 20.18 -33.85
C GLY A 593 7.74 21.30 -32.93
N SER A 594 7.98 20.92 -31.68
CA SER A 594 8.98 21.57 -30.83
C SER A 594 9.68 20.51 -29.97
N SER A 595 11.00 20.68 -29.93
CA SER A 595 12.00 19.79 -29.35
C SER A 595 12.03 19.91 -27.82
N PHE A 596 11.62 18.87 -27.09
CA PHE A 596 11.80 18.79 -25.63
C PHE A 596 12.16 17.38 -25.10
N TRP A 597 12.37 16.40 -25.98
CA TRP A 597 12.37 14.96 -25.63
C TRP A 597 13.70 14.22 -25.77
N ASN A 598 14.83 14.80 -25.34
CA ASN A 598 16.13 14.10 -25.35
C ASN A 598 16.80 13.95 -23.98
N PHE A 599 16.09 14.14 -22.86
CA PHE A 599 16.71 14.06 -21.53
C PHE A 599 16.52 12.72 -20.78
N PHE A 600 15.67 11.80 -21.27
CA PHE A 600 15.31 10.57 -20.52
C PHE A 600 15.56 9.24 -21.23
N TYR A 601 16.38 9.20 -22.29
CA TYR A 601 16.78 7.93 -22.91
C TYR A 601 18.31 7.77 -22.90
N HIS A 602 18.83 7.08 -21.89
CA HIS A 602 20.13 6.42 -22.00
C HIS A 602 19.93 4.95 -22.38
N LYS A 603 20.39 4.62 -23.58
CA LYS A 603 20.51 3.26 -24.13
C LYS A 603 21.73 2.60 -23.48
N THR A 604 21.49 1.55 -22.69
CA THR A 604 22.53 0.64 -22.20
C THR A 604 22.94 -0.31 -23.33
N THR A 605 24.20 -0.24 -23.75
CA THR A 605 24.84 -1.30 -24.54
C THR A 605 25.93 -1.91 -23.67
N SER A 606 25.82 -3.21 -23.39
CA SER A 606 26.82 -4.02 -22.72
C SER A 606 27.95 -4.39 -23.67
N GLN A 607 29.20 -4.37 -23.20
CA GLN A 607 30.14 -5.48 -23.40
C GLN A 607 31.36 -5.35 -22.47
N ASP A 608 31.77 -6.50 -21.95
CA ASP A 608 32.74 -6.72 -20.88
C ASP A 608 34.21 -6.49 -21.23
N ALA A 609 34.95 -6.13 -20.17
CA ALA A 609 36.33 -6.47 -19.83
C ALA A 609 37.48 -6.11 -20.78
N THR A 610 38.33 -5.18 -20.33
CA THR A 610 39.71 -5.46 -19.85
C THR A 610 40.39 -4.16 -19.38
N LEU A 611 40.93 -4.15 -18.16
CA LEU A 611 42.00 -3.23 -17.72
C LEU A 611 43.31 -3.66 -18.42
N PRO A 612 44.36 -2.82 -18.63
CA PRO A 612 44.82 -1.73 -17.75
C PRO A 612 45.48 -0.46 -18.40
N HIS A 613 45.74 0.53 -17.54
CA HIS A 613 46.82 1.56 -17.53
C HIS A 613 47.05 2.59 -18.68
N SER A 614 47.12 3.86 -18.23
CA SER A 614 48.17 4.88 -18.48
C SER A 614 48.16 5.73 -19.77
N LYS A 615 48.05 7.05 -19.52
CA LYS A 615 48.70 8.21 -20.20
C LYS A 615 48.44 8.51 -21.70
N SER A 616 47.74 9.65 -21.87
CA SER A 616 48.08 10.85 -22.67
C SER A 616 48.25 10.83 -24.20
N GLU A 617 47.93 12.00 -24.77
CA GLU A 617 48.34 12.60 -26.06
C GLU A 617 47.44 12.32 -27.28
N THR A 618 46.59 13.29 -27.67
CA THR A 618 46.78 14.41 -28.63
C THR A 618 46.85 14.04 -30.11
N ASN A 619 45.93 14.66 -30.86
CA ASN A 619 46.03 15.20 -32.23
C ASN A 619 46.59 14.32 -33.36
N LEU A 620 45.79 14.16 -34.42
CA LEU A 620 46.12 14.46 -35.84
C LEU A 620 45.06 13.76 -36.73
N ASN A 621 44.09 14.50 -37.26
CA ASN A 621 44.08 15.12 -38.60
C ASN A 621 44.02 14.18 -39.81
N ARG A 622 43.01 14.46 -40.65
CA ARG A 622 42.89 14.29 -42.11
C ARG A 622 42.82 12.85 -42.65
N TYR A 623 41.73 12.53 -43.35
CA TYR A 623 41.69 12.61 -44.81
C TYR A 623 40.23 12.51 -45.33
N HIS A 624 39.91 13.40 -46.28
CA HIS A 624 38.71 13.40 -47.11
C HIS A 624 38.97 12.58 -48.38
N SER A 625 37.99 11.80 -48.85
CA SER A 625 37.53 11.78 -50.26
C SER A 625 36.31 10.87 -50.45
N SER A 626 35.27 11.47 -51.02
CA SER A 626 33.97 10.93 -51.50
C SER A 626 34.12 10.20 -52.86
N PRO A 627 33.08 9.92 -53.66
CA PRO A 627 31.86 9.09 -53.51
C PRO A 627 31.69 8.04 -54.64
N GLY A 628 30.70 7.15 -54.49
CA GLY A 628 29.88 6.68 -55.62
C GLY A 628 29.72 5.17 -55.76
N SER A 629 28.48 4.68 -55.60
CA SER A 629 27.76 3.95 -56.67
C SER A 629 26.44 3.33 -56.15
N THR A 630 25.34 4.03 -56.45
CA THR A 630 24.15 3.57 -57.19
C THR A 630 23.44 2.21 -56.94
N ILE A 631 22.10 2.34 -56.85
CA ILE A 631 21.00 1.40 -57.23
C ILE A 631 20.66 0.35 -56.15
N GLY A 632 19.48 0.29 -55.52
CA GLY A 632 18.08 0.48 -55.98
C GLY A 632 17.38 -0.89 -55.81
N GLY A 633 16.19 -1.11 -55.27
CA GLY A 633 15.06 -0.31 -54.80
C GLY A 633 13.80 -1.21 -54.90
N LEU A 634 12.89 -1.11 -53.92
CA LEU A 634 11.45 -1.46 -53.95
C LEU A 634 11.10 -2.96 -54.08
N GLU A 635 10.14 -3.52 -53.33
CA GLU A 635 8.88 -2.95 -52.78
C GLU A 635 8.77 -2.93 -51.25
#